data_AF-A0A9Q3GQ17-F1
#
_entry.id   AF-A0A9Q3GQ17-F1
#
_cell.length_a   1.000
_cell.length_b   1.000
_cell.length_c   1.000
_cell.angle_alpha   90.00
_cell.angle_beta   90.00
_cell.angle_gamma   90.00
#
_symmetry.space_group_name_H-M   'P 1'
#
loop_
_entity.id
_entity.type
_entity.pdbx_description
1 polymer ?
#
loop_
_entity_poly.entity_id
_entity_poly.type
_entity_poly.pdbx_seq_one_letter_code
_entity_poly.pdbx_strand_id
1 'polypeptide(L)'
;MIDTNVEACGLITNFLDSRTFSALVTTEEITQNSYLLWKKVNERFALLMFNRKARIWSKFQNLMYDDSLKDFIANTQKWLNDISAVGISVEEDILAFSILTKLPVEFHLLIEKVTLNAETQVNSNTILNVLHEAAVKEEALSMDTTRSLVLKKDNFPSEIVHYCRNGKHNTLITTNGPEKCGQSHPKLKPEKKKNKRQTAQ
;
A
#
# COMPACT_ATOMS: atom_id res chain seq x y z
N MET A 1 67.75 1.10 -12.67
CA MET A 1 66.74 2.17 -12.62
C MET A 1 65.40 1.45 -12.64
N ILE A 2 64.66 1.47 -11.54
CA ILE A 2 63.34 0.80 -11.47
C ILE A 2 62.41 1.59 -12.38
N ASP A 3 61.73 0.91 -13.30
CA ASP A 3 60.68 1.51 -14.11
C ASP A 3 59.47 1.75 -13.20
N THR A 4 59.29 3.00 -12.79
CA THR A 4 58.22 3.44 -11.87
C THR A 4 56.83 3.11 -12.42
N ASN A 5 56.70 2.96 -13.74
CA ASN A 5 55.45 2.61 -14.39
C ASN A 5 55.09 1.12 -14.16
N VAL A 6 56.07 0.23 -14.28
CA VAL A 6 55.90 -1.21 -14.05
C VAL A 6 55.57 -1.49 -12.58
N GLU A 7 56.25 -0.79 -11.65
CA GLU A 7 55.96 -0.89 -10.21
C GLU A 7 54.53 -0.43 -9.89
N ALA A 8 54.09 0.70 -10.45
CA ALA A 8 52.73 1.20 -10.27
C ALA A 8 51.67 0.23 -10.82
N CYS A 9 51.92 -0.38 -11.99
CA CYS A 9 51.04 -1.42 -12.53
C CYS A 9 50.97 -2.65 -11.61
N GLY A 10 52.11 -3.12 -11.10
CA GLY A 10 52.17 -4.22 -10.14
C GLY A 10 51.37 -3.93 -8.87
N LEU A 11 51.50 -2.73 -8.32
CA LEU A 11 50.73 -2.30 -7.15
C LEU A 11 49.23 -2.28 -7.44
N ILE A 12 48.79 -1.63 -8.53
CA ILE A 12 47.36 -1.55 -8.87
C ILE A 12 46.78 -2.97 -9.06
N THR A 13 47.47 -3.82 -9.82
CA THR A 13 46.99 -5.18 -10.13
C THR A 13 46.92 -6.08 -8.90
N ASN A 14 47.83 -5.92 -7.92
CA ASN A 14 47.77 -6.65 -6.65
C ASN A 14 46.50 -6.36 -5.82
N PHE A 15 45.87 -5.19 -6.02
CA PHE A 15 44.60 -4.85 -5.37
C PHE A 15 43.36 -5.28 -6.16
N LEU A 16 43.52 -5.82 -7.37
CA LEU A 16 42.41 -6.32 -8.18
C LEU A 16 42.18 -7.80 -7.94
N ASP A 17 40.94 -8.20 -7.73
CA ASP A 17 40.59 -9.61 -7.79
C ASP A 17 40.75 -10.16 -9.21
N SER A 18 40.88 -11.48 -9.35
CA SER A 18 41.11 -12.13 -10.64
C SER A 18 40.05 -11.76 -11.69
N ARG A 19 38.78 -11.62 -11.28
CA ARG A 19 37.67 -11.26 -12.17
C ARG A 19 37.81 -9.83 -12.70
N THR A 20 38.13 -8.88 -11.83
CA THR A 20 38.29 -7.47 -12.16
C THR A 20 39.55 -7.27 -13.01
N PHE A 21 40.64 -7.97 -12.68
CA PHE A 21 41.85 -8.00 -13.49
C PHE A 21 41.54 -8.46 -14.92
N SER A 22 40.94 -9.64 -15.11
CA SER A 22 40.62 -10.16 -16.45
C SER A 22 39.65 -9.28 -17.25
N ALA A 23 38.76 -8.56 -16.56
CA ALA A 23 37.82 -7.64 -17.23
C ALA A 23 38.49 -6.32 -17.66
N LEU A 24 39.55 -5.88 -16.97
CA LEU A 24 40.23 -4.61 -17.23
C LEU A 24 41.44 -4.76 -18.15
N VAL A 25 42.19 -5.84 -17.96
CA VAL A 25 43.45 -6.12 -18.65
C VAL A 25 43.18 -7.01 -19.85
N THR A 26 42.78 -6.38 -20.94
CA THR A 26 42.49 -7.07 -22.21
C THR A 26 43.69 -7.13 -23.15
N THR A 27 44.69 -6.26 -22.93
CA THR A 27 45.91 -6.17 -23.74
C THR A 27 47.13 -5.95 -22.85
N GLU A 28 48.30 -6.36 -23.33
CA GLU A 28 49.57 -6.17 -22.63
C GLU A 28 49.91 -4.69 -22.44
N GLU A 29 49.53 -3.84 -23.39
CA GLU A 29 49.67 -2.37 -23.31
C GLU A 29 49.11 -1.78 -22.01
N ILE A 30 47.97 -2.31 -21.53
CA ILE A 30 47.33 -1.84 -20.30
C ILE A 30 48.20 -2.17 -19.08
N THR A 31 48.91 -3.30 -19.07
CA THR A 31 49.80 -3.69 -17.96
C THR A 31 51.15 -2.97 -17.94
N GLN A 32 51.48 -2.25 -19.00
CA GLN A 32 52.72 -1.47 -19.13
C GLN A 32 52.47 0.04 -18.95
N ASN A 33 51.20 0.45 -18.78
CA ASN A 33 50.81 1.84 -18.63
C ASN A 33 49.88 2.02 -17.43
N SER A 34 50.47 2.38 -16.29
CA SER A 34 49.79 2.60 -15.01
C SER A 34 48.70 3.66 -15.09
N TYR A 35 48.89 4.71 -15.89
CA TYR A 35 47.87 5.72 -16.13
C TYR A 35 46.66 5.12 -16.87
N LEU A 36 46.89 4.35 -17.93
CA LEU A 36 45.83 3.69 -18.70
C LEU A 36 45.09 2.65 -17.85
N LEU A 37 45.82 1.84 -17.08
CA LEU A 37 45.24 0.88 -16.15
C LEU A 37 44.38 1.58 -15.09
N TRP A 38 44.89 2.63 -14.45
CA TRP A 38 44.15 3.40 -13.46
C TRP A 38 42.90 4.06 -14.05
N LYS A 39 43.00 4.58 -15.28
CA LYS A 39 41.85 5.11 -16.01
C LYS A 39 40.79 4.02 -16.23
N LYS A 40 41.19 2.82 -16.66
CA LYS A 40 40.28 1.68 -16.85
C LYS A 40 39.61 1.23 -15.56
N VAL A 41 40.35 1.18 -14.45
CA VAL A 41 39.80 0.92 -13.11
C VAL A 41 38.71 1.94 -12.79
N ASN A 42 39.00 3.23 -12.89
CA ASN A 42 38.03 4.29 -12.62
C ASN A 42 36.79 4.21 -13.52
N GLU A 43 36.97 4.03 -14.83
CA GLU A 43 35.89 3.86 -15.80
C GLU A 43 34.97 2.70 -15.40
N ARG A 44 35.54 1.55 -15.02
CA ARG A 44 34.78 0.36 -14.64
C ARG A 44 33.95 0.58 -13.38
N PHE A 45 34.53 1.18 -12.34
CA PHE A 45 33.81 1.47 -11.10
C PHE A 45 32.74 2.56 -11.29
N ALA A 46 33.02 3.58 -12.09
CA ALA A 46 32.03 4.58 -12.48
C ALA A 46 30.83 3.94 -13.20
N LEU A 47 31.09 3.03 -14.16
CA LEU A 47 30.05 2.28 -14.86
C LEU A 47 29.25 1.36 -13.93
N LEU A 48 29.91 0.69 -12.98
CA LEU A 48 29.22 -0.14 -11.99
C LEU A 48 28.28 0.71 -11.12
N MET A 49 28.73 1.87 -10.67
CA MET A 49 27.91 2.79 -9.89
C MET A 49 26.74 3.33 -10.71
N PHE A 50 26.97 3.74 -11.95
CA PHE A 50 25.92 4.17 -12.87
C PHE A 50 24.89 3.07 -13.10
N ASN A 51 25.32 1.85 -13.43
CA ASN A 51 24.42 0.72 -13.68
C ASN A 51 23.58 0.37 -12.45
N ARG A 52 24.16 0.46 -11.25
CA ARG A 52 23.41 0.27 -9.99
C ARG A 52 22.33 1.33 -9.83
N LYS A 53 22.67 2.62 -10.03
CA LYS A 53 21.70 3.72 -9.97
C LYS A 53 20.59 3.54 -11.01
N ALA A 54 20.94 3.28 -12.27
CA ALA A 54 20.00 3.07 -13.35
C ALA A 54 19.03 1.91 -13.07
N ARG A 55 19.52 0.81 -12.49
CA ARG A 55 18.69 -0.34 -12.13
C ARG A 55 17.67 0.01 -11.03
N ILE A 56 18.09 0.72 -9.98
CA ILE A 56 17.18 1.14 -8.91
C ILE A 56 16.14 2.12 -9.44
N TRP A 57 16.58 3.13 -10.19
CA TRP A 57 15.68 4.11 -10.81
C TRP A 57 14.66 3.45 -11.74
N SER A 58 15.10 2.52 -12.59
CA SER A 58 14.21 1.79 -13.50
C SER A 58 13.16 0.97 -12.75
N LYS A 59 13.52 0.32 -11.63
CA LYS A 59 12.55 -0.42 -10.82
C LYS A 59 11.52 0.50 -10.16
N PHE A 60 11.96 1.65 -9.65
CA PHE A 60 11.04 2.66 -9.14
C PHE A 60 10.11 3.18 -10.25
N GLN A 61 10.65 3.45 -11.44
CA GLN A 61 9.83 3.94 -12.55
C GLN A 61 8.80 2.91 -13.05
N ASN A 62 9.14 1.62 -12.99
CA ASN A 62 8.23 0.52 -13.34
C ASN A 62 7.32 0.08 -12.19
N LEU A 63 7.37 0.74 -11.02
CA LEU A 63 6.38 0.50 -9.97
C LEU A 63 5.01 0.95 -10.48
N MET A 64 4.04 0.03 -10.43
CA MET A 64 2.65 0.29 -10.79
C MET A 64 1.77 -0.04 -9.60
N TYR A 65 0.63 0.65 -9.51
CA TYR A 65 -0.44 0.25 -8.60
C TYR A 65 -1.03 -1.10 -9.03
N ASP A 66 -1.33 -1.97 -8.05
CA ASP A 66 -1.83 -3.34 -8.24
C ASP A 66 -2.93 -3.63 -7.21
N ASP A 67 -4.03 -2.88 -7.27
CA ASP A 67 -5.26 -3.03 -6.47
C ASP A 67 -5.12 -3.00 -4.93
N SER A 68 -3.93 -2.67 -4.42
CA SER A 68 -3.63 -2.55 -3.00
C SER A 68 -2.88 -1.24 -2.75
N LEU A 69 -3.60 -0.26 -2.23
CA LEU A 69 -3.00 1.04 -1.88
C LEU A 69 -1.92 0.89 -0.80
N LYS A 70 -2.13 -0.04 0.14
CA LYS A 70 -1.17 -0.35 1.21
C LYS A 70 0.13 -0.91 0.66
N ASP A 71 0.07 -1.87 -0.26
CA ASP A 71 1.27 -2.44 -0.87
C ASP A 71 1.97 -1.44 -1.79
N PHE A 72 1.20 -0.62 -2.51
CA PHE A 72 1.73 0.48 -3.30
C PHE A 72 2.55 1.46 -2.44
N ILE A 73 2.00 1.90 -1.30
CA ILE A 73 2.68 2.78 -0.34
C ILE A 73 3.97 2.14 0.19
N ALA A 74 3.89 0.89 0.66
CA ALA A 74 5.04 0.18 1.22
C ALA A 74 6.16 -0.01 0.19
N ASN A 75 5.81 -0.40 -1.04
CA ASN A 75 6.75 -0.55 -2.13
C ASN A 75 7.35 0.79 -2.56
N THR A 76 6.55 1.85 -2.62
CA THR A 76 7.04 3.20 -2.91
C THR A 76 8.09 3.63 -1.89
N GLN A 77 7.79 3.46 -0.59
CA GLN A 77 8.72 3.86 0.47
C GLN A 77 10.01 3.03 0.46
N LYS A 78 9.91 1.73 0.17
CA LYS A 78 11.08 0.88 -0.06
C LYS A 78 11.96 1.42 -1.20
N TRP A 79 11.37 1.78 -2.34
CA TRP A 79 12.13 2.30 -3.47
C TRP A 79 12.74 3.68 -3.21
N LEU A 80 12.04 4.57 -2.51
CA LEU A 80 12.60 5.86 -2.10
C LEU A 80 13.84 5.68 -1.20
N ASN A 81 13.78 4.73 -0.27
CA ASN A 81 14.93 4.38 0.57
C ASN A 81 16.09 3.83 -0.27
N ASP A 82 15.81 2.95 -1.23
CA ASP A 82 16.84 2.41 -2.12
C ASP A 82 17.47 3.50 -3.01
N ILE A 83 16.68 4.44 -3.55
CA ILE A 83 17.13 5.59 -4.34
C ILE A 83 18.10 6.46 -3.52
N SER A 84 17.71 6.78 -2.29
CA SER A 84 18.56 7.52 -1.35
C SER A 84 19.84 6.74 -1.03
N ALA A 85 19.74 5.44 -0.76
CA ALA A 85 20.87 4.57 -0.43
C ALA A 85 21.91 4.44 -1.55
N VAL A 86 21.50 4.50 -2.83
CA VAL A 86 22.44 4.51 -3.96
C VAL A 86 22.93 5.93 -4.33
N GLY A 87 22.46 6.97 -3.65
CA GLY A 87 22.87 8.36 -3.86
C GLY A 87 22.38 8.93 -5.19
N ILE A 88 21.15 8.62 -5.60
CA ILE A 88 20.48 9.34 -6.68
C ILE A 88 19.86 10.60 -6.06
N SER A 89 20.32 11.77 -6.48
CA SER A 89 19.76 13.06 -6.07
C SER A 89 18.70 13.46 -7.08
N VAL A 90 17.46 13.62 -6.63
CA VAL A 90 16.31 14.08 -7.42
C VAL A 90 15.61 15.16 -6.60
N GLU A 91 15.04 16.17 -7.27
CA GLU A 91 14.19 17.14 -6.60
C GLU A 91 12.94 16.46 -6.03
N GLU A 92 12.55 16.84 -4.81
CA GLU A 92 11.47 16.18 -4.06
C GLU A 92 10.10 16.29 -4.75
N ASP A 93 9.87 17.37 -5.49
CA ASP A 93 8.67 17.58 -6.29
C ASP A 93 8.64 16.61 -7.49
N ILE A 94 9.77 16.35 -8.16
CA ILE A 94 9.87 15.38 -9.24
C ILE A 94 9.63 13.95 -8.73
N LEU A 95 10.15 13.60 -7.54
CA LEU A 95 9.84 12.32 -6.90
C LEU A 95 8.36 12.22 -6.56
N ALA A 96 7.79 13.29 -6.00
CA ALA A 96 6.37 13.40 -5.71
C ALA A 96 5.49 13.20 -6.96
N PHE A 97 5.75 13.92 -8.05
CA PHE A 97 5.02 13.75 -9.31
C PHE A 97 5.22 12.35 -9.90
N SER A 98 6.41 11.77 -9.74
CA SER A 98 6.66 10.38 -10.16
C SER A 98 5.80 9.37 -9.41
N ILE A 99 5.47 9.62 -8.14
CA ILE A 99 4.58 8.75 -7.35
C ILE A 99 3.13 8.95 -7.80
N LEU A 100 2.67 10.20 -7.92
CA LEU A 100 1.28 10.51 -8.29
C LEU A 100 0.90 9.96 -9.68
N THR A 101 1.83 10.01 -10.63
CA THR A 101 1.61 9.51 -12.01
C THR A 101 1.49 7.98 -12.10
N LYS A 102 1.81 7.24 -11.03
CA LYS A 102 1.71 5.77 -10.95
C LYS A 102 0.37 5.29 -10.40
N LEU A 103 -0.46 6.20 -9.87
CA LEU A 103 -1.78 5.88 -9.36
C LEU A 103 -2.81 5.82 -10.50
N PRO A 104 -3.81 4.93 -10.41
CA PRO A 104 -4.88 4.86 -11.40
C PRO A 104 -5.83 6.05 -11.28
N VAL A 105 -6.71 6.17 -12.27
CA VAL A 105 -7.65 7.28 -12.41
C VAL A 105 -8.60 7.43 -11.22
N GLU A 106 -8.86 6.37 -10.45
CA GLU A 106 -9.71 6.44 -9.26
C GLU A 106 -9.16 7.42 -8.20
N PHE A 107 -7.85 7.65 -8.17
CA PHE A 107 -7.20 8.56 -7.24
C PHE A 107 -7.09 9.99 -7.77
N HIS A 108 -7.64 10.32 -8.95
CA HIS A 108 -7.44 11.64 -9.57
C HIS A 108 -7.91 12.80 -8.66
N LEU A 109 -9.05 12.65 -7.98
CA LEU A 109 -9.54 13.66 -7.04
C LEU A 109 -8.60 13.84 -5.84
N LEU A 110 -7.96 12.76 -5.38
CA LEU A 110 -6.97 12.81 -4.31
C LEU A 110 -5.71 13.52 -4.80
N ILE A 111 -5.25 13.19 -6.00
CA ILE A 111 -4.09 13.82 -6.65
C ILE A 111 -4.31 15.32 -6.80
N GLU A 112 -5.46 15.73 -7.37
CA GLU A 112 -5.83 17.13 -7.58
C GLU A 112 -5.87 17.91 -6.26
N LYS A 113 -6.45 17.31 -5.21
CA LYS A 113 -6.49 17.93 -3.88
C LYS A 113 -5.08 18.17 -3.31
N VAL A 114 -4.14 17.26 -3.54
CA VAL A 114 -2.76 17.39 -3.06
C VAL A 114 -1.97 18.40 -3.89
N THR A 115 -2.14 18.41 -5.21
CA THR A 115 -1.36 19.26 -6.12
C THR A 115 -1.86 20.71 -6.17
N LEU A 116 -3.16 20.94 -6.04
CA LEU A 116 -3.75 22.30 -6.10
C LEU A 116 -3.77 23.02 -4.75
N ASN A 117 -3.49 22.32 -3.65
CA ASN A 117 -3.45 22.96 -2.36
C ASN A 117 -2.14 23.75 -2.18
N ALA A 118 -2.23 25.06 -2.39
CA ALA A 118 -1.12 26.02 -2.32
C ALA A 118 -0.40 26.08 -0.96
N GLU A 119 -1.03 25.60 0.11
CA GLU A 119 -0.43 25.52 1.45
C GLU A 119 0.40 24.26 1.66
N THR A 120 0.25 23.24 0.79
CA THR A 120 0.98 21.98 0.89
C THR A 120 2.23 22.01 0.03
N GLN A 121 3.39 21.90 0.67
CA GLN A 121 4.61 21.57 -0.06
C GLN A 121 4.52 20.14 -0.58
N VAL A 122 4.45 20.00 -1.90
CA VAL A 122 4.41 18.71 -2.59
C VAL A 122 5.80 18.08 -2.51
N ASN A 123 5.91 17.00 -1.73
CA ASN A 123 7.10 16.16 -1.62
C ASN A 123 6.67 14.70 -1.38
N SER A 124 7.63 13.79 -1.50
CA SER A 124 7.40 12.35 -1.41
C SER A 124 6.70 11.94 -0.10
N ASN A 125 7.09 12.54 1.02
CA ASN A 125 6.52 12.23 2.34
C ASN A 125 5.08 12.74 2.50
N THR A 126 4.80 13.97 2.06
CA THR A 126 3.44 14.54 2.07
C THR A 126 2.48 13.64 1.29
N ILE A 127 2.90 13.16 0.12
CA ILE A 127 2.09 12.25 -0.71
C ILE A 127 1.87 10.92 0.01
N LEU A 128 2.92 10.29 0.52
CA LEU A 128 2.78 9.01 1.22
C LEU A 128 1.85 9.14 2.44
N ASN A 129 1.90 10.25 3.18
CA ASN A 129 0.99 10.51 4.29
C ASN A 129 -0.47 10.60 3.83
N VAL A 130 -0.75 11.35 2.75
CA VAL A 130 -2.10 11.48 2.21
C VAL A 130 -2.63 10.13 1.68
N LEU A 131 -1.78 9.35 1.02
CA LEU A 131 -2.13 8.00 0.56
C LEU A 131 -2.39 7.07 1.74
N HIS A 132 -1.60 7.17 2.81
CA HIS A 132 -1.83 6.42 4.04
C HIS A 132 -3.19 6.76 4.67
N GLU A 133 -3.55 8.03 4.75
CA GLU A 133 -4.87 8.44 5.24
C GLU A 133 -6.01 7.91 4.38
N ALA A 134 -5.83 7.87 3.06
CA ALA A 134 -6.81 7.29 2.13
C ALA A 134 -6.96 5.78 2.34
N ALA A 135 -5.85 5.04 2.49
CA ALA A 135 -5.85 3.60 2.75
C ALA A 135 -6.57 3.25 4.06
N VAL A 136 -6.33 4.02 5.13
CA VAL A 136 -7.01 3.82 6.42
C VAL A 136 -8.51 4.07 6.32
N LYS A 137 -8.95 5.07 5.54
CA LYS A 137 -10.38 5.34 5.31
C LYS A 137 -11.05 4.21 4.52
N GLU A 138 -10.38 3.66 3.52
CA GLU A 138 -10.86 2.50 2.75
C GLU A 138 -11.02 1.26 3.64
N GLU A 139 -10.01 0.95 4.47
CA GLU A 139 -10.07 -0.13 5.45
C GLU A 139 -11.24 0.08 6.44
N ALA A 140 -11.47 1.30 6.92
CA ALA A 140 -12.57 1.61 7.83
C ALA A 140 -13.95 1.38 7.20
N LEU A 141 -14.15 1.77 5.94
CA LEU A 141 -15.40 1.57 5.20
C LEU A 141 -15.65 0.08 4.88
N SER A 142 -14.59 -0.66 4.56
CA SER A 142 -14.64 -2.12 4.39
C SER A 142 -15.00 -2.82 5.70
N MET A 143 -14.39 -2.41 6.81
CA MET A 143 -14.71 -2.93 8.14
C MET A 143 -16.16 -2.64 8.55
N ASP A 144 -16.72 -1.48 8.19
CA ASP A 144 -18.13 -1.15 8.45
C ASP A 144 -19.09 -2.02 7.62
N THR A 145 -18.65 -2.56 6.48
CA THR A 145 -19.42 -3.53 5.69
C THR A 145 -19.42 -4.91 6.36
N THR A 146 -18.31 -5.34 6.98
CA THR A 146 -18.26 -6.57 7.83
C THR A 146 -18.83 -6.39 9.24
N ARG A 147 -18.90 -5.15 9.75
CA ARG A 147 -19.64 -4.76 10.96
C ARG A 147 -21.04 -4.24 10.67
N SER A 148 -21.51 -4.41 9.43
CA SER A 148 -22.92 -4.54 9.19
C SER A 148 -23.33 -5.83 9.88
N LEU A 149 -23.71 -5.70 11.16
CA LEU A 149 -24.79 -6.50 11.70
C LEU A 149 -25.78 -6.59 10.55
N VAL A 150 -25.94 -7.79 10.01
CA VAL A 150 -27.04 -8.10 9.12
C VAL A 150 -28.30 -7.82 9.94
N LEU A 151 -28.68 -6.55 10.02
CA LEU A 151 -30.06 -6.15 9.98
C LEU A 151 -30.48 -6.66 8.62
N LYS A 152 -30.88 -7.94 8.61
CA LYS A 152 -31.79 -8.42 7.60
C LYS A 152 -32.78 -7.28 7.45
N LYS A 153 -33.01 -6.86 6.21
CA LYS A 153 -34.19 -6.09 5.85
C LYS A 153 -35.39 -7.02 6.06
N ASP A 154 -35.59 -7.47 7.30
CA ASP A 154 -36.87 -7.90 7.80
C ASP A 154 -37.69 -6.63 7.66
N ASN A 155 -38.67 -6.68 6.77
CA ASN A 155 -39.67 -5.65 6.55
C ASN A 155 -40.00 -4.97 7.88
N PHE A 156 -39.37 -3.83 8.18
CA PHE A 156 -39.81 -2.99 9.27
C PHE A 156 -41.19 -2.52 8.82
N PRO A 157 -42.28 -2.92 9.51
CA PRO A 157 -43.59 -2.46 9.14
C PRO A 157 -43.57 -0.94 9.34
N SER A 158 -43.87 -0.19 8.28
CA SER A 158 -44.01 1.26 8.31
C SER A 158 -45.14 1.74 9.24
N GLU A 159 -45.88 0.79 9.81
CA GLU A 159 -47.08 1.02 10.60
C GLU A 159 -46.89 0.39 11.98
N ILE A 160 -47.01 1.21 13.02
CA ILE A 160 -46.96 0.77 14.41
C ILE A 160 -48.17 -0.13 14.64
N VAL A 161 -47.98 -1.46 14.56
CA VAL A 161 -49.04 -2.42 14.87
C VAL A 161 -49.31 -2.37 16.37
N HIS A 162 -50.39 -1.71 16.77
CA HIS A 162 -50.80 -1.64 18.17
C HIS A 162 -51.31 -3.02 18.64
N TYR A 163 -50.64 -3.61 19.64
CA TYR A 163 -51.04 -4.89 20.23
C TYR A 163 -52.36 -4.78 21.01
N CYS A 164 -53.13 -5.88 21.04
CA CYS A 164 -54.28 -6.03 21.94
C CYS A 164 -53.86 -5.85 23.41
N ARG A 165 -54.55 -4.99 24.16
CA ARG A 165 -54.25 -4.67 25.56
C ARG A 165 -55.52 -4.62 26.41
N ASN A 166 -55.40 -4.82 27.72
CA ASN A 166 -56.48 -4.69 28.70
C ASN A 166 -57.71 -5.56 28.41
N GLY A 167 -57.50 -6.78 27.91
CA GLY A 167 -58.59 -7.72 27.64
C GLY A 167 -59.46 -7.39 26.43
N LYS A 168 -59.04 -6.44 25.57
CA LYS A 168 -59.75 -6.08 24.34
C LYS A 168 -58.91 -6.35 23.11
N HIS A 169 -59.56 -6.84 22.05
CA HIS A 169 -58.95 -7.01 20.74
C HIS A 169 -58.85 -5.68 20.00
N ASN A 170 -57.72 -5.42 19.35
CA ASN A 170 -57.56 -4.26 18.49
C ASN A 170 -58.09 -4.58 17.09
N THR A 171 -59.11 -3.86 16.64
CA THR A 171 -59.75 -4.06 15.32
C THR A 171 -58.84 -3.76 14.13
N LEU A 172 -57.69 -3.12 14.36
CA LEU A 172 -56.67 -2.90 13.34
C LEU A 172 -55.79 -4.15 13.10
N ILE A 173 -55.90 -5.18 13.93
CA ILE A 173 -55.18 -6.44 13.75
C ILE A 173 -56.02 -7.36 12.85
N THR A 174 -55.53 -7.62 11.64
CA THR A 174 -56.20 -8.48 10.65
C THR A 174 -55.77 -9.94 10.74
N THR A 175 -54.72 -10.25 11.52
CA THR A 175 -54.14 -11.61 11.60
C THR A 175 -55.00 -12.59 12.40
N ASN A 176 -55.87 -12.10 13.29
CA ASN A 176 -56.88 -12.89 13.98
C ASN A 176 -58.11 -12.04 14.32
N GLY A 177 -59.30 -12.65 14.28
CA GLY A 177 -60.53 -12.00 14.74
C GLY A 177 -60.64 -11.92 16.27
N PRO A 178 -61.57 -11.09 16.78
CA PRO A 178 -61.77 -10.89 18.22
C PRO A 178 -62.06 -12.20 18.97
N GLU A 179 -62.76 -13.14 18.34
CA GLU A 179 -63.12 -14.45 18.90
C GLU A 179 -61.93 -15.39 19.14
N LYS A 180 -60.80 -15.16 18.46
CA LYS A 180 -59.56 -15.94 18.63
C LYS A 180 -58.46 -15.15 19.34
N CYS A 181 -58.76 -13.95 19.82
CA CYS A 181 -57.77 -13.12 20.51
C CYS A 181 -57.55 -13.63 21.94
N GLY A 182 -56.35 -14.10 22.24
CA GLY A 182 -56.01 -14.58 23.59
C GLY A 182 -56.12 -13.53 24.69
N GLN A 183 -56.13 -12.22 24.38
CA GLN A 183 -56.41 -11.18 25.38
C GLN A 183 -57.90 -11.06 25.69
N SER A 184 -58.78 -11.13 24.69
CA SER A 184 -60.23 -11.18 24.88
C SER A 184 -60.68 -12.51 25.51
N HIS A 185 -59.95 -13.59 25.20
CA HIS A 185 -60.26 -14.95 25.65
C HIS A 185 -59.02 -15.59 26.30
N PRO A 186 -58.77 -15.36 27.60
CA PRO A 186 -57.59 -15.84 28.31
C PRO A 186 -57.39 -17.36 28.26
N LYS A 187 -58.47 -18.13 28.12
CA LYS A 187 -58.45 -19.60 27.98
C LYS A 187 -57.84 -20.09 26.67
N LEU A 188 -57.72 -19.21 25.66
CA LEU A 188 -57.15 -19.54 24.35
C LEU A 188 -55.65 -19.16 24.26
N LYS A 189 -55.03 -18.67 25.34
CA LYS A 189 -53.59 -18.32 25.31
C LYS A 189 -52.74 -19.60 25.27
N PRO A 190 -51.80 -19.73 24.32
CA PRO A 190 -50.88 -20.86 24.28
C PRO A 190 -49.94 -20.81 25.49
N GLU A 191 -49.61 -21.98 26.06
CA GLU A 191 -48.65 -22.09 27.15
C GLU A 191 -47.24 -21.72 26.69
N LYS A 192 -46.55 -20.88 27.48
CA LYS A 192 -45.18 -20.44 27.17
C LYS A 192 -44.19 -21.59 27.44
N LYS A 193 -43.59 -22.15 26.39
CA LYS A 193 -42.45 -23.08 26.53
C LYS A 193 -41.23 -22.34 27.07
N LYS A 194 -40.65 -22.84 28.17
CA LYS A 194 -39.41 -22.31 28.77
C LYS A 194 -38.20 -22.81 27.96
N ASN A 195 -37.48 -21.91 27.29
CA ASN A 195 -36.22 -22.27 26.62
C ASN A 195 -35.06 -22.32 27.63
N LYS A 196 -34.44 -23.50 27.79
CA LYS A 196 -33.18 -23.67 28.54
C LYS A 196 -32.02 -23.11 27.70
N ARG A 197 -31.34 -22.08 28.19
CA ARG A 197 -30.02 -21.67 27.68
C ARG A 197 -29.01 -22.75 28.04
N GLN A 198 -28.40 -23.39 27.04
CA GLN A 198 -27.25 -24.28 27.22
C GLN A 198 -25.99 -23.43 27.32
N THR A 199 -25.30 -23.52 28.45
CA THR A 199 -23.91 -23.09 28.65
C THR A 199 -22.99 -24.17 28.08
N ALA A 200 -22.10 -23.79 27.16
CA ALA A 200 -21.05 -24.65 26.61
C ALA A 200 -19.81 -24.59 27.51
N GLN A 201 -19.23 -25.77 27.81
CA GLN A 201 -17.87 -25.96 28.30
C GLN A 201 -16.92 -26.15 27.12
#